data_AF-A0A2C5ZTF3-F1
#
_entry.id   AF-A0A2C5ZTF3-F1
#
_cell.length_a   1.000
_cell.length_b   1.000
_cell.length_c   1.000
_cell.angle_alpha   90.00
_cell.angle_beta   90.00
_cell.angle_gamma   90.00
#
_symmetry.space_group_name_H-M   'P 1'
#
loop_
_entity.id
_entity.type
_entity.pdbx_description
1 polymer ?
#
loop_
_entity_poly.entity_id
_entity_poly.type
_entity_poly.pdbx_seq_one_letter_code
_entity_poly.pdbx_strand_id
1 'polypeptide(L)'
;MRYEDWDVLLFPRDCKIPIKEFKVACHVVHDAEFSHTHGSFGLPTVCCFVPSLAAGAPFQISIHSWYTPPSVSQYAKSYSNFPETVTFEARLFIDGRLVASTVLDRMMTAWPHIIAHSFGLPKNGELDCLKFPSFRREVLQQSFWSPADDMGRIKLVISEGFPRDSLSMPIERVKNVVTFSFQHAPLGEWPQPLTMLVRD
;
A
#
# COMPACT_ATOMS: atom_id res chain seq x y z
N MET A 1 -3.78 5.10 -8.08
CA MET A 1 -2.58 5.91 -7.79
C MET A 1 -1.38 5.28 -8.49
N ARG A 2 -0.48 6.09 -9.08
CA ARG A 2 0.67 5.60 -9.86
C ARG A 2 2.00 6.07 -9.30
N TYR A 3 3.01 5.20 -9.35
CA TYR A 3 4.41 5.52 -9.08
C TYR A 3 5.32 4.65 -9.94
N GLU A 4 6.17 5.26 -10.77
CA GLU A 4 6.98 4.54 -11.78
C GLU A 4 6.10 3.55 -12.58
N ASP A 5 6.44 2.26 -12.51
CA ASP A 5 5.78 1.19 -13.23
C ASP A 5 4.55 0.62 -12.49
N TRP A 6 4.29 1.09 -11.27
CA TRP A 6 3.25 0.57 -10.38
C TRP A 6 1.98 1.40 -10.44
N ASP A 7 0.83 0.73 -10.55
CA ASP A 7 -0.48 1.34 -10.40
C ASP A 7 -1.30 0.55 -9.38
N VAL A 8 -1.84 1.23 -8.38
CA VAL A 8 -2.63 0.63 -7.30
C VAL A 8 -3.98 1.30 -7.23
N LEU A 9 -5.02 0.49 -7.32
CA LEU A 9 -6.41 0.92 -7.36
C LEU A 9 -7.19 0.27 -6.22
N LEU A 10 -8.03 1.06 -5.56
CA LEU A 10 -8.92 0.61 -4.50
C LEU A 10 -10.33 0.42 -5.06
N PHE A 11 -11.00 -0.68 -4.74
CA PHE A 11 -12.36 -0.97 -5.20
C PHE A 11 -13.26 -1.36 -4.02
N PRO A 12 -14.54 -0.93 -3.99
CA PRO A 12 -15.54 -1.68 -3.26
C PRO A 12 -15.57 -3.11 -3.83
N ARG A 13 -15.79 -4.12 -2.98
CA ARG A 13 -15.78 -5.50 -3.47
C ARG A 13 -16.82 -5.71 -4.58
N ASP A 14 -16.48 -6.56 -5.54
CA ASP A 14 -17.30 -6.94 -6.71
C ASP A 14 -17.69 -5.76 -7.63
N CYS A 15 -17.13 -4.57 -7.39
CA CYS A 15 -17.29 -3.41 -8.25
C CYS A 15 -16.22 -3.40 -9.34
N LYS A 16 -16.61 -3.09 -10.58
CA LYS A 16 -15.68 -2.89 -11.70
C LYS A 16 -15.11 -1.47 -11.76
N ILE A 17 -15.61 -0.57 -10.93
CA ILE A 17 -15.23 0.85 -10.93
C ILE A 17 -14.38 1.11 -9.68
N PRO A 18 -13.14 1.58 -9.82
CA PRO A 18 -12.31 1.92 -8.68
C PRO A 18 -12.87 3.14 -7.94
N ILE A 19 -12.59 3.20 -6.65
CA ILE A 19 -12.90 4.35 -5.81
C ILE A 19 -12.13 5.56 -6.36
N LYS A 20 -12.84 6.68 -6.50
CA LYS A 20 -12.26 7.93 -7.00
C LYS A 20 -11.24 8.49 -5.99
N GLU A 21 -10.08 8.86 -6.52
CA GLU A 21 -8.97 9.46 -5.78
C GLU A 21 -9.01 10.98 -5.90
N PHE A 22 -8.64 11.69 -4.83
CA PHE A 22 -8.57 13.14 -4.77
C PHE A 22 -7.22 13.59 -4.19
N LYS A 23 -6.72 14.74 -4.67
CA LYS A 23 -5.44 15.34 -4.22
C LYS A 23 -4.28 14.33 -4.19
N VAL A 24 -4.08 13.62 -5.30
CA VAL A 24 -2.97 12.68 -5.41
C VAL A 24 -1.66 13.45 -5.37
N ALA A 25 -0.76 13.11 -4.44
CA ALA A 25 0.55 13.75 -4.29
C ALA A 25 1.58 12.73 -3.78
N CYS A 26 2.84 12.89 -4.18
CA CYS A 26 3.94 12.04 -3.72
C CYS A 26 4.82 12.81 -2.74
N HIS A 27 5.10 12.22 -1.59
CA HIS A 27 5.99 12.74 -0.56
C HIS A 27 7.10 11.73 -0.29
N VAL A 28 8.22 12.20 0.26
CA VAL A 28 9.28 11.31 0.75
C VAL A 28 9.18 11.29 2.27
N VAL A 29 9.01 10.10 2.85
CA VAL A 29 8.90 9.90 4.31
C VAL A 29 10.06 9.07 4.84
N HIS A 30 10.29 9.10 6.15
CA HIS A 30 11.30 8.24 6.76
C HIS A 30 10.93 6.76 6.61
N ASP A 31 11.85 5.95 6.08
CA ASP A 31 11.69 4.50 6.02
C ASP A 31 12.24 3.86 7.31
N ALA A 32 11.37 3.65 8.29
CA ALA A 32 11.78 3.11 9.58
C ALA A 32 12.41 1.71 9.48
N GLU A 33 11.97 0.90 8.51
CA GLU A 33 12.39 -0.48 8.32
C GLU A 33 13.81 -0.59 7.76
N PHE A 34 14.22 0.39 6.95
CA PHE A 34 15.53 0.46 6.32
C PHE A 34 16.36 1.66 6.81
N SER A 35 16.01 2.21 7.97
CA SER A 35 16.62 3.41 8.58
C SER A 35 18.14 3.27 8.82
N HIS A 36 18.63 2.05 9.03
CA HIS A 36 20.04 1.74 9.25
C HIS A 36 20.79 1.29 7.99
N THR A 37 20.11 1.19 6.84
CA THR A 37 20.79 0.87 5.58
C THR A 37 21.43 2.13 4.99
N HIS A 38 22.71 2.02 4.61
CA HIS A 38 23.48 3.15 4.10
C HIS A 38 22.83 3.72 2.83
N GLY A 39 22.43 5.00 2.86
CA GLY A 39 21.89 5.72 1.70
C GLY A 39 20.35 5.74 1.58
N SER A 40 19.59 5.43 2.63
CA SER A 40 18.13 5.60 2.60
C SER A 40 17.75 7.07 2.41
N PHE A 41 17.36 7.43 1.19
CA PHE A 41 16.83 8.76 0.83
C PHE A 41 15.37 8.97 1.28
N GLY A 42 14.83 8.06 2.09
CA GLY A 42 13.42 7.99 2.45
C GLY A 42 12.59 7.14 1.48
N LEU A 43 11.35 6.86 1.88
CA LEU A 43 10.38 6.05 1.15
C LEU A 43 9.40 6.95 0.40
N PRO A 44 9.35 6.88 -0.94
CA PRO A 44 8.28 7.49 -1.71
C PRO A 44 6.92 7.02 -1.22
N THR A 45 6.05 7.96 -0.88
CA THR A 45 4.70 7.70 -0.38
C THR A 45 3.72 8.53 -1.20
N VAL A 46 2.96 7.85 -2.06
CA VAL A 46 1.88 8.43 -2.84
C VAL A 46 0.62 8.46 -1.99
N CYS A 47 0.14 9.65 -1.67
CA CYS A 47 -1.03 9.88 -0.86
C CYS A 47 -2.22 10.33 -1.71
N CYS A 48 -3.41 9.91 -1.35
CA CYS A 48 -4.65 10.50 -1.86
C CYS A 48 -5.75 10.46 -0.79
N PHE A 49 -6.83 11.19 -1.05
CA PHE A 49 -8.09 11.05 -0.33
C PHE A 49 -9.08 10.22 -1.14
N VAL A 50 -9.87 9.39 -0.46
CA VAL A 50 -10.94 8.58 -1.05
C VAL A 50 -12.22 8.68 -0.23
N PRO A 51 -13.42 8.62 -0.85
CA PRO A 51 -14.67 8.55 -0.12
C PRO A 51 -14.70 7.26 0.72
N SER A 52 -15.14 7.38 1.97
CA SER A 52 -15.32 6.24 2.86
C SER A 52 -16.41 5.30 2.34
N LEU A 53 -16.16 3.99 2.45
CA LEU A 53 -17.24 3.00 2.51
C LEU A 53 -17.79 2.90 3.94
N ALA A 54 -18.92 2.21 4.10
CA ALA A 54 -19.41 1.88 5.43
C ALA A 54 -18.34 1.06 6.21
N ALA A 55 -18.23 1.31 7.51
CA ALA A 55 -17.30 0.56 8.35
C ALA A 55 -17.60 -0.95 8.25
N GLY A 56 -16.58 -1.76 8.01
CA GLY A 56 -16.73 -3.20 7.81
C GLY A 56 -17.16 -3.61 6.39
N ALA A 57 -17.47 -2.66 5.49
CA ALA A 57 -17.82 -2.98 4.12
C ALA A 57 -16.64 -3.67 3.41
N PRO A 58 -16.89 -4.70 2.58
CA PRO A 58 -15.84 -5.40 1.90
C PRO A 58 -15.22 -4.55 0.78
N PHE A 59 -13.90 -4.63 0.64
CA PHE A 59 -13.16 -3.96 -0.42
C PHE A 59 -12.07 -4.86 -0.99
N GLN A 60 -11.46 -4.44 -2.09
CA GLN A 60 -10.30 -5.11 -2.67
C GLN A 60 -9.30 -4.10 -3.24
N ILE A 61 -8.05 -4.51 -3.35
CA ILE A 61 -6.98 -3.73 -3.96
C ILE A 61 -6.50 -4.45 -5.20
N SER A 62 -6.36 -3.69 -6.29
CA SER A 62 -5.76 -4.15 -7.53
C SER A 62 -4.38 -3.53 -7.66
N ILE A 63 -3.37 -4.38 -7.83
CA ILE A 63 -1.98 -4.00 -8.07
C ILE A 63 -1.66 -4.31 -9.51
N HIS A 64 -1.12 -3.34 -10.24
CA HIS A 64 -0.68 -3.49 -11.62
C HIS A 64 0.80 -3.13 -11.72
N SER A 65 1.50 -3.82 -12.61
CA SER A 65 2.74 -3.32 -13.19
C SER A 65 2.54 -3.06 -14.68
N TRP A 66 3.08 -1.94 -15.15
CA TRP A 66 3.03 -1.50 -16.54
C TRP A 66 4.08 -2.19 -17.41
N TYR A 67 5.08 -2.82 -16.77
CA TYR A 67 6.08 -3.63 -17.43
C TYR A 67 6.03 -5.07 -16.94
N THR A 68 6.40 -6.00 -17.81
CA THR A 68 6.53 -7.41 -17.47
C THR A 68 7.88 -7.88 -18.01
N PRO A 69 8.87 -8.18 -17.14
CA PRO A 69 8.82 -8.08 -15.67
C PRO A 69 8.88 -6.63 -15.14
N PRO A 70 8.43 -6.37 -13.89
CA PRO A 70 8.63 -5.07 -13.24
C PRO A 70 10.11 -4.70 -13.11
N SER A 71 10.42 -3.39 -13.15
CA SER A 71 11.79 -2.88 -13.04
C SER A 71 12.38 -3.11 -11.64
N VAL A 72 13.53 -3.77 -11.58
CA VAL A 72 14.28 -3.97 -10.33
C VAL A 72 15.34 -2.88 -10.15
N SER A 73 15.40 -2.31 -8.95
CA SER A 73 16.32 -1.24 -8.58
C SER A 73 17.79 -1.69 -8.61
N GLN A 74 18.69 -0.74 -8.87
CA GLN A 74 20.14 -1.00 -8.85
C GLN A 74 20.63 -1.46 -7.47
N TYR A 75 19.98 -0.98 -6.41
CA TYR A 75 20.27 -1.40 -5.05
C TYR A 75 20.01 -2.90 -4.86
N ALA A 76 18.82 -3.37 -5.23
CA ALA A 76 18.49 -4.80 -5.12
C ALA A 76 19.37 -5.66 -6.03
N LYS A 77 19.67 -5.20 -7.26
CA LYS A 77 20.60 -5.89 -8.17
C LYS A 77 22.01 -6.06 -7.61
N SER A 78 22.47 -5.10 -6.82
CA SER A 78 23.81 -5.12 -6.23
C SER A 78 23.89 -5.82 -4.88
N TYR A 79 22.73 -6.21 -4.32
CA TYR A 79 22.66 -6.79 -2.98
C TYR A 79 23.13 -8.25 -2.92
N SER A 80 22.99 -9.00 -4.02
CA SER A 80 23.41 -10.40 -4.11
C SER A 80 24.06 -10.73 -5.44
N ASN A 81 24.74 -11.87 -5.51
CA ASN A 81 25.30 -12.42 -6.75
C ASN A 81 24.24 -13.01 -7.69
N PHE A 82 22.96 -13.02 -7.28
CA PHE A 82 21.83 -13.61 -8.00
C PHE A 82 20.74 -12.56 -8.27
N PRO A 83 21.04 -11.44 -8.95
CA PRO A 83 20.10 -10.34 -9.17
C PRO A 83 18.82 -10.74 -9.92
N GLU A 84 18.86 -11.85 -10.66
CA GLU A 84 17.71 -12.41 -11.38
C GLU A 84 16.64 -12.99 -10.46
N THR A 85 17.01 -13.32 -9.21
CA THR A 85 16.12 -13.93 -8.20
C THR A 85 15.33 -12.89 -7.39
N VAL A 86 15.56 -11.59 -7.61
CA VAL A 86 14.79 -10.54 -6.94
C VAL A 86 13.31 -10.68 -7.29
N THR A 87 12.49 -10.66 -6.24
CA THR A 87 11.03 -10.70 -6.29
C THR A 87 10.46 -9.48 -5.57
N PHE A 88 9.16 -9.25 -5.74
CA PHE A 88 8.45 -8.19 -5.05
C PHE A 88 7.50 -8.77 -3.99
N GLU A 89 7.32 -8.03 -2.89
CA GLU A 89 6.29 -8.28 -1.88
C GLU A 89 5.36 -7.07 -1.82
N ALA A 90 4.06 -7.30 -1.81
CA ALA A 90 3.08 -6.27 -1.49
C ALA A 90 2.45 -6.53 -0.13
N ARG A 91 2.60 -5.58 0.80
CA ARG A 91 2.07 -5.64 2.17
C ARG A 91 0.99 -4.59 2.35
N LEU A 92 -0.19 -5.02 2.77
CA LEU A 92 -1.34 -4.15 3.05
C LEU A 92 -1.47 -3.89 4.54
N PHE A 93 -1.52 -2.61 4.90
CA PHE A 93 -1.73 -2.13 6.25
C PHE A 93 -3.03 -1.34 6.33
N ILE A 94 -3.76 -1.52 7.42
CA ILE A 94 -4.90 -0.68 7.79
C ILE A 94 -4.60 -0.13 9.16
N ASP A 95 -4.60 1.20 9.30
CA ASP A 95 -4.34 1.86 10.59
C ASP A 95 -3.00 1.43 11.22
N GLY A 96 -1.99 1.17 10.38
CA GLY A 96 -0.64 0.74 10.78
C GLY A 96 -0.53 -0.77 11.07
N ARG A 97 -1.62 -1.52 10.99
CA ARG A 97 -1.63 -2.97 11.23
C ARG A 97 -1.53 -3.72 9.91
N LEU A 98 -0.56 -4.62 9.81
CA LEU A 98 -0.41 -5.53 8.67
C LEU A 98 -1.63 -6.48 8.60
N VAL A 99 -2.40 -6.42 7.52
CA VAL A 99 -3.64 -7.21 7.34
C VAL A 99 -3.58 -8.21 6.19
N ALA A 100 -2.71 -8.00 5.19
CA ALA A 100 -2.46 -8.95 4.12
C ALA A 100 -1.03 -8.78 3.56
N SER A 101 -0.45 -9.83 3.00
CA SER A 101 0.80 -9.79 2.23
C SER A 101 0.72 -10.80 1.09
N THR A 102 1.38 -10.49 -0.01
CA THR A 102 1.47 -11.37 -1.17
C THR A 102 2.81 -11.20 -1.86
N VAL A 103 3.37 -12.32 -2.32
CA VAL A 103 4.55 -12.31 -3.18
C VAL A 103 4.08 -12.06 -4.60
N LEU A 104 4.64 -11.02 -5.23
CA LEU A 104 4.41 -10.71 -6.63
C LEU A 104 5.56 -11.33 -7.42
N ASP A 105 5.30 -12.49 -8.02
CA ASP A 105 6.29 -13.16 -8.88
C ASP A 105 6.70 -12.22 -10.02
N ARG A 106 8.01 -12.04 -10.19
CA ARG A 106 8.61 -11.21 -11.24
C ARG A 106 8.17 -11.63 -12.64
N MET A 107 7.93 -12.93 -12.86
CA MET A 107 7.50 -13.48 -14.15
C MET A 107 5.98 -13.50 -14.31
N MET A 108 5.22 -12.91 -13.38
CA MET A 108 3.77 -12.84 -13.46
C MET A 108 3.33 -12.08 -14.71
N THR A 109 2.77 -12.80 -15.68
CA THR A 109 2.29 -12.24 -16.96
C THR A 109 0.84 -11.79 -16.92
N ALA A 110 0.13 -12.01 -15.81
CA ALA A 110 -1.31 -11.77 -15.68
C ALA A 110 -1.59 -10.71 -14.62
N TRP A 111 -1.29 -9.45 -14.93
CA TRP A 111 -1.77 -8.31 -14.14
C TRP A 111 -3.27 -8.07 -14.39
N PRO A 112 -4.06 -7.64 -13.39
CA PRO A 112 -3.64 -7.26 -12.04
C PRO A 112 -3.52 -8.41 -11.03
N HIS A 113 -2.72 -8.17 -9.98
CA HIS A 113 -2.79 -8.94 -8.75
C HIS A 113 -3.86 -8.36 -7.82
N ILE A 114 -4.81 -9.18 -7.35
CA ILE A 114 -5.91 -8.72 -6.48
C ILE A 114 -5.69 -9.20 -5.05
N ILE A 115 -5.72 -8.27 -4.10
CA ILE A 115 -5.80 -8.57 -2.67
C ILE A 115 -7.25 -8.29 -2.22
N ALA A 116 -7.99 -9.35 -1.88
CA ALA A 116 -9.39 -9.25 -1.43
C ALA A 116 -9.63 -9.86 -0.03
N HIS A 117 -8.62 -10.52 0.54
CA HIS A 117 -8.70 -11.24 1.81
C HIS A 117 -7.58 -10.82 2.77
N SER A 118 -7.87 -10.83 4.07
CA SER A 118 -6.91 -10.60 5.16
C SER A 118 -6.30 -11.90 5.68
N PHE A 119 -5.25 -11.80 6.50
CA PHE A 119 -4.76 -12.90 7.33
C PHE A 119 -5.86 -13.36 8.31
N GLY A 120 -6.56 -14.44 7.96
CA GLY A 120 -7.56 -15.06 8.82
C GLY A 120 -7.47 -16.57 8.66
N LEU A 121 -7.40 -17.29 9.79
CA LEU A 121 -7.63 -18.73 9.76
C LEU A 121 -9.09 -18.94 9.39
N PRO A 122 -9.41 -19.76 8.38
CA PRO A 122 -10.78 -19.96 7.96
C PRO A 122 -11.57 -20.60 9.11
N LYS A 123 -12.48 -19.84 9.73
CA LYS A 123 -13.36 -20.37 10.80
C LYS A 123 -14.39 -21.38 10.27
N ASN A 124 -14.55 -21.43 8.95
CA ASN A 124 -15.56 -22.16 8.20
C ASN A 124 -15.05 -22.65 6.82
N GLY A 125 -13.74 -22.63 6.57
CA GLY A 125 -13.15 -22.91 5.26
C GLY A 125 -12.97 -21.68 4.35
N GLU A 126 -13.52 -20.51 4.70
CA GLU A 126 -13.39 -19.30 3.88
C GLU A 126 -12.45 -18.26 4.48
N LEU A 127 -11.64 -17.63 3.62
CA LEU A 127 -10.72 -16.57 4.02
C LEU A 127 -11.48 -15.28 4.36
N ASP A 128 -11.14 -14.69 5.50
CA ASP A 128 -11.72 -13.42 5.92
C ASP A 128 -11.47 -12.32 4.89
N CYS A 129 -12.54 -11.61 4.61
CA CYS A 129 -12.61 -10.57 3.60
C CYS A 129 -11.94 -9.29 4.11
N LEU A 130 -11.26 -8.53 3.24
CA LEU A 130 -10.79 -7.20 3.62
C LEU A 130 -11.99 -6.30 3.98
N LYS A 131 -11.91 -5.65 5.14
CA LYS A 131 -12.99 -4.83 5.71
C LYS A 131 -12.56 -3.38 5.80
N PHE A 132 -13.37 -2.48 5.27
CA PHE A 132 -13.07 -1.06 5.26
C PHE A 132 -13.02 -0.51 6.70
N PRO A 133 -12.01 0.29 7.07
CA PRO A 133 -11.85 0.80 8.42
C PRO A 133 -12.98 1.76 8.81
N SER A 134 -13.26 1.81 10.12
CA SER A 134 -14.13 2.84 10.69
C SER A 134 -13.48 4.21 10.56
N PHE A 135 -14.27 5.24 10.24
CA PHE A 135 -13.74 6.59 10.24
C PHE A 135 -13.43 7.05 11.66
N ARG A 136 -12.20 7.56 11.84
CA ARG A 136 -11.72 8.09 13.10
C ARG A 136 -11.80 9.60 13.09
N ARG A 137 -12.76 10.14 13.84
CA ARG A 137 -13.00 11.59 13.92
C ARG A 137 -11.82 12.35 14.51
N GLU A 138 -10.97 11.68 15.27
CA GLU A 138 -9.73 12.22 15.83
C GLU A 138 -8.80 12.75 14.71
N VAL A 139 -8.87 12.16 13.50
CA VAL A 139 -8.12 12.64 12.33
C VAL A 139 -8.55 14.05 11.92
N LEU A 140 -9.83 14.42 12.14
CA LEU A 140 -10.31 15.79 11.87
C LEU A 140 -9.82 16.81 12.91
N GLN A 141 -9.36 16.34 14.07
CA GLN A 141 -8.88 17.20 15.16
C GLN A 141 -7.37 17.43 15.11
N GLN A 142 -6.67 16.79 14.17
CA GLN A 142 -5.23 16.97 14.00
C GLN A 142 -4.91 18.37 13.49
N SER A 143 -3.95 19.03 14.13
CA SER A 143 -3.52 20.39 13.79
C SER A 143 -2.57 20.43 12.58
N PHE A 144 -2.01 19.29 12.19
CA PHE A 144 -1.17 19.13 11.02
C PHE A 144 -1.44 17.79 10.34
N TRP A 145 -1.13 17.70 9.06
CA TRP A 145 -1.23 16.49 8.27
C TRP A 145 0.17 15.98 7.95
N SER A 146 0.43 14.69 8.19
CA SER A 146 1.72 14.06 7.84
C SER A 146 1.54 12.91 6.85
N PRO A 147 2.32 12.84 5.76
CA PRO A 147 2.29 11.68 4.86
C PRO A 147 2.78 10.38 5.53
N ALA A 148 3.51 10.48 6.65
CA ALA A 148 3.99 9.33 7.40
C ALA A 148 2.91 8.66 8.27
N ASP A 149 1.84 9.38 8.66
CA ASP A 149 0.82 8.87 9.58
C ASP A 149 0.15 7.60 9.06
N ASP A 150 -0.16 6.68 9.97
CA ASP A 150 -0.86 5.41 9.67
C ASP A 150 -2.36 5.48 9.97
N MET A 151 -2.75 6.36 10.87
CA MET A 151 -4.12 6.39 11.38
C MET A 151 -5.12 6.90 10.34
N GLY A 152 -6.22 6.17 10.15
CA GLY A 152 -7.28 6.52 9.19
C GLY A 152 -6.88 6.23 7.74
N ARG A 153 -5.92 5.33 7.54
CA ARG A 153 -5.32 5.06 6.24
C ARG A 153 -5.25 3.57 5.93
N ILE A 154 -5.49 3.29 4.66
CA ILE A 154 -5.19 2.01 4.02
C ILE A 154 -3.89 2.23 3.27
N LYS A 155 -2.82 1.52 3.63
CA LYS A 155 -1.48 1.66 3.02
C LYS A 155 -1.06 0.36 2.36
N LEU A 156 -0.65 0.41 1.09
CA LEU A 156 0.03 -0.70 0.43
C LEU A 156 1.51 -0.36 0.24
N VAL A 157 2.40 -1.18 0.81
CA VAL A 157 3.85 -1.07 0.63
C VAL A 157 4.30 -2.11 -0.37
N ILE A 158 5.04 -1.69 -1.39
CA ILE A 158 5.72 -2.58 -2.33
C ILE A 158 7.20 -2.63 -1.95
N SER A 159 7.74 -3.82 -1.75
CA SER A 159 9.12 -4.06 -1.35
C SER A 159 9.83 -4.97 -2.36
N GLU A 160 11.12 -4.74 -2.58
CA GLU A 160 12.02 -5.67 -3.26
C GLU A 160 12.68 -6.59 -2.23
N GLY A 161 12.90 -7.84 -2.61
CA GLY A 161 13.61 -8.79 -1.78
C GLY A 161 14.00 -10.08 -2.50
N PHE A 162 14.59 -10.99 -1.74
CA PHE A 162 15.01 -12.31 -2.22
C PHE A 162 14.15 -13.40 -1.58
N PRO A 163 13.80 -14.46 -2.31
CA PRO A 163 13.04 -15.56 -1.75
C PRO A 163 13.81 -16.22 -0.59
N ARG A 164 13.09 -16.63 0.44
CA ARG A 164 13.60 -17.36 1.59
C ARG A 164 12.92 -18.72 1.68
N ASP A 165 13.65 -19.69 2.20
CA ASP A 165 13.11 -21.01 2.55
C ASP A 165 12.42 -20.93 3.93
N SER A 166 11.36 -20.12 4.00
CA SER A 166 10.56 -19.92 5.21
C SER A 166 9.11 -19.68 4.84
N LEU A 167 8.22 -20.51 5.37
CA LEU A 167 6.77 -20.36 5.14
C LEU A 167 6.18 -19.12 5.85
N SER A 168 6.81 -18.67 6.94
CA SER A 168 6.34 -17.50 7.70
C SER A 168 6.97 -16.19 7.23
N MET A 169 8.18 -16.25 6.66
CA MET A 169 8.92 -15.10 6.15
C MET A 169 9.51 -15.42 4.77
N PRO A 170 8.66 -15.52 3.73
CA PRO A 170 9.05 -16.05 2.42
C PRO A 170 9.97 -15.12 1.63
N ILE A 171 10.17 -13.88 2.09
CA ILE A 171 11.03 -12.88 1.44
C ILE A 171 11.96 -12.22 2.45
N GLU A 172 13.24 -12.14 2.08
CA GLU A 172 14.22 -11.22 2.64
C GLU A 172 14.12 -9.88 1.93
N ARG A 173 13.36 -8.95 2.51
CA ARG A 173 13.23 -7.62 1.92
C ARG A 173 14.52 -6.84 2.09
N VAL A 174 14.93 -6.16 1.03
CA VAL A 174 16.14 -5.35 0.99
C VAL A 174 15.85 -3.87 0.81
N LYS A 175 14.66 -3.53 0.27
CA LYS A 175 14.24 -2.15 0.01
C LYS A 175 12.72 -2.05 -0.06
N ASN A 176 12.15 -0.99 0.52
CA ASN A 176 10.80 -0.55 0.16
C ASN A 176 10.86 0.36 -1.07
N VAL A 177 10.09 0.04 -2.11
CA VAL A 177 10.04 0.78 -3.38
C VAL A 177 9.13 1.99 -3.24
N VAL A 178 7.90 1.77 -2.78
CA VAL A 178 6.86 2.80 -2.67
C VAL A 178 5.78 2.40 -1.68
N THR A 179 5.17 3.39 -1.03
CA THR A 179 3.91 3.25 -0.29
C THR A 179 2.77 3.97 -1.00
N PHE A 180 1.65 3.30 -1.20
CA PHE A 180 0.39 3.89 -1.65
C PHE A 180 -0.53 4.06 -0.44
N SER A 181 -0.79 5.30 -0.04
CA SER A 181 -1.57 5.66 1.15
C SER A 181 -2.91 6.29 0.79
N PHE A 182 -4.00 5.56 1.03
CA PHE A 182 -5.38 6.02 0.85
C PHE A 182 -5.93 6.51 2.18
N GLN A 183 -6.14 7.82 2.31
CA GLN A 183 -6.81 8.40 3.47
C GLN A 183 -8.31 8.51 3.20
N HIS A 184 -9.11 7.80 3.98
CA HIS A 184 -10.55 7.78 3.75
C HIS A 184 -11.30 8.86 4.52
N ALA A 185 -12.43 9.25 3.95
CA ALA A 185 -13.13 10.49 4.20
C ALA A 185 -14.66 10.30 4.12
N PRO A 186 -15.44 10.43 5.21
CA PRO A 186 -16.89 10.31 5.10
C PRO A 186 -17.46 11.41 4.20
N LEU A 187 -18.33 11.00 3.29
CA LEU A 187 -19.09 11.88 2.43
C LEU A 187 -20.04 12.71 3.32
N GLY A 188 -19.81 14.02 3.43
CA GLY A 188 -20.65 14.96 4.18
C GLY A 188 -20.03 15.54 5.46
N GLU A 189 -18.92 15.00 5.98
CA GLU A 189 -18.19 15.62 7.12
C GLU A 189 -16.96 16.43 6.66
N TRP A 190 -16.77 16.60 5.34
CA TRP A 190 -15.78 17.57 4.84
C TRP A 190 -16.34 18.98 5.01
N PRO A 191 -15.66 19.89 5.72
CA PRO A 191 -15.95 21.31 5.53
C PRO A 191 -15.73 21.64 4.05
N GLN A 192 -16.63 22.47 3.50
CA GLN A 192 -16.59 22.98 2.12
C GLN A 192 -15.20 23.57 1.74
N PRO A 193 -14.91 23.73 0.44
CA PRO A 193 -13.66 23.31 -0.20
C PRO A 193 -12.39 23.87 0.46
N LEU A 194 -11.44 22.96 0.70
CA LEU A 194 -10.02 23.20 0.43
C LEU A 194 -9.36 24.39 1.16
N THR A 195 -9.67 24.61 2.45
CA THR A 195 -8.90 25.57 3.28
C THR A 195 -8.13 24.94 4.44
N MET A 196 -8.09 23.62 4.59
CA MET A 196 -7.11 22.99 5.46
C MET A 196 -5.72 23.02 4.83
N LEU A 197 -5.09 24.20 4.97
CA LEU A 197 -3.71 24.39 5.39
C LEU A 197 -2.72 23.40 4.79
N VAL A 198 -2.40 23.57 3.51
CA VAL A 198 -0.98 23.54 3.14
C VAL A 198 -0.49 24.95 3.45
N ARG A 199 0.07 25.13 4.65
CA ARG A 199 1.02 26.22 4.86
C ARG A 199 2.36 25.65 4.41
N ASP A 200 2.91 26.24 3.36
CA ASP A 200 4.30 26.04 2.95
C ASP A 200 5.26 26.30 4.12
#